data_AF-A0A9X0BE28-F1
#
_entry.id   AF-A0A9X0BE28-F1
#
_cell.length_a   1.000
_cell.length_b   1.000
_cell.length_c   1.000
_cell.angle_alpha   90.00
_cell.angle_beta   90.00
_cell.angle_gamma   90.00
#
_symmetry.space_group_name_H-M   'P 1'
#
loop_
_entity.id
_entity.type
_entity.pdbx_description
1 polymer ?
#
loop_
_entity_poly.entity_id
_entity_poly.type
_entity_poly.pdbx_seq_one_letter_code
_entity_poly.pdbx_strand_id
1 'polypeptide(L)'
;MPGFSSNYLPFRAQHIILRCIQRHLETQFFQFIVRWLPSESIKVGWKCAESVELHRIFNFLAKYQGNIQDRRFHLAWKAIQRWRCVITNIRHAAVHRIEKGRDTLLRMNHIAIKLVRCIAGFEMSHSLRGLQKVLHKKISSLDQLNTRLRRNLDQQLLLCDTCPKDHEKRLKLLPEAANRLQQSHEDIFIAEVSNYIGTEFESS
;
A
#
# COMPACT_ATOMS: atom_id res chain seq x y z
N MET A 1 -24.12 -5.01 -1.21
CA MET A 1 -23.53 -3.84 -1.89
C MET A 1 -22.01 -3.84 -1.68
N PRO A 2 -21.19 -3.98 -2.75
CA PRO A 2 -19.74 -4.24 -2.66
C PRO A 2 -18.88 -3.18 -1.95
N GLY A 3 -19.40 -1.96 -1.74
CA GLY A 3 -18.66 -0.82 -1.16
C GLY A 3 -18.63 -0.72 0.36
N PHE A 4 -19.43 -1.54 1.04
CA PHE A 4 -19.64 -1.40 2.48
C PHE A 4 -18.81 -2.37 3.32
N SER A 5 -17.96 -3.21 2.71
CA SER A 5 -17.16 -4.19 3.46
C SER A 5 -16.15 -3.49 4.37
N SER A 6 -16.00 -3.98 5.60
CA SER A 6 -15.00 -3.48 6.56
C SER A 6 -13.56 -3.69 6.09
N ASN A 7 -13.34 -4.52 5.06
CA ASN A 7 -12.03 -4.77 4.46
C ASN A 7 -11.83 -4.04 3.12
N TYR A 8 -12.79 -3.21 2.70
CA TYR A 8 -12.74 -2.50 1.43
C TYR A 8 -11.74 -1.34 1.46
N LEU A 9 -11.03 -1.19 0.35
CA LEU A 9 -10.22 -0.02 0.02
C LEU A 9 -10.32 0.23 -1.50
N PRO A 10 -10.42 1.49 -1.97
CA PRO A 10 -10.56 1.75 -3.41
C PRO A 10 -9.42 1.14 -4.22
N PHE A 11 -9.77 0.33 -5.24
CA PHE A 11 -8.80 -0.44 -6.04
C PHE A 11 -7.70 0.45 -6.65
N ARG A 12 -8.10 1.62 -7.19
CA ARG A 12 -7.15 2.58 -7.75
C ARG A 12 -6.16 3.08 -6.70
N ALA A 13 -6.62 3.34 -5.48
CA ALA A 13 -5.74 3.75 -4.39
C ALA A 13 -4.79 2.61 -3.99
N GLN A 14 -5.26 1.36 -3.90
CA GLN A 14 -4.40 0.21 -3.63
C GLN A 14 -3.24 0.14 -4.63
N HIS A 15 -3.52 0.31 -5.92
CA HIS A 15 -2.51 0.24 -6.96
C HIS A 15 -1.48 1.38 -6.85
N ILE A 16 -1.94 2.61 -6.61
CA ILE A 16 -1.06 3.78 -6.41
C ILE A 16 -0.13 3.56 -5.22
N ILE A 17 -0.67 3.10 -4.09
CA ILE A 17 0.08 2.78 -2.87
C ILE A 17 1.12 1.68 -3.14
N LEU A 18 0.70 0.57 -3.76
CA LEU A 18 1.59 -0.57 -4.03
C LEU A 18 2.74 -0.19 -4.96
N ARG A 19 2.47 0.60 -6.01
CA ARG A 19 3.51 1.10 -6.91
C ARG A 19 4.50 2.01 -6.18
N CYS A 20 4.00 2.91 -5.34
CA CYS A 20 4.84 3.78 -4.52
C CYS A 20 5.75 2.98 -3.60
N ILE A 21 5.18 2.01 -2.87
CA ILE A 21 5.95 1.14 -1.95
C ILE A 21 6.98 0.33 -2.74
N GLN A 22 6.59 -0.28 -3.87
CA GLN A 22 7.52 -1.06 -4.69
C GLN A 22 8.71 -0.20 -5.14
N ARG A 23 8.45 0.97 -5.74
CA ARG A 23 9.50 1.86 -6.25
C ARG A 23 10.44 2.30 -5.13
N HIS A 24 9.89 2.73 -3.99
CA HIS A 24 10.71 3.13 -2.84
C HIS A 24 11.60 1.99 -2.35
N LEU A 25 11.04 0.78 -2.22
CA LEU A 25 11.82 -0.38 -1.81
C LEU A 25 12.92 -0.73 -2.81
N GLU A 26 12.63 -0.71 -4.11
CA GLU A 26 13.60 -0.99 -5.17
C GLU A 26 14.76 0.03 -5.13
N THR A 27 14.47 1.32 -4.92
CA THR A 27 15.48 2.37 -4.72
C THR A 27 16.36 2.12 -3.51
N GLN A 28 15.75 1.88 -2.35
CA GLN A 28 16.50 1.66 -1.11
C GLN A 28 17.35 0.39 -1.17
N PHE A 29 16.85 -0.66 -1.81
CA PHE A 29 17.62 -1.87 -2.02
C PHE A 29 18.78 -1.69 -3.00
N PHE A 30 18.57 -0.94 -4.08
CA PHE A 30 19.65 -0.63 -5.03
C PHE A 30 20.81 0.07 -4.33
N GLN A 31 20.51 1.11 -3.54
CA GLN A 31 21.52 1.82 -2.75
C GLN A 31 22.21 0.90 -1.75
N PHE A 32 21.45 0.03 -1.07
CA PHE A 32 22.02 -0.96 -0.15
C PHE A 32 22.95 -1.93 -0.87
N ILE A 33 22.57 -2.45 -2.03
CA ILE A 33 23.39 -3.38 -2.82
C ILE A 33 24.65 -2.70 -3.33
N VAL A 34 24.55 -1.51 -3.93
CA VAL A 34 25.71 -0.77 -4.45
C VAL A 34 26.71 -0.46 -3.33
N ARG A 35 26.23 -0.20 -2.11
CA ARG A 35 27.09 0.02 -0.95
C ARG A 35 27.90 -1.21 -0.54
N TRP A 36 27.31 -2.41 -0.58
CA TRP A 36 27.92 -3.63 -0.03
C TRP A 36 28.53 -4.56 -1.07
N LEU A 37 28.01 -4.56 -2.29
CA LEU A 37 28.36 -5.46 -3.39
C LEU A 37 28.45 -4.71 -4.74
N PRO A 38 29.27 -3.63 -4.83
CA PRO A 38 29.33 -2.79 -6.03
C PRO A 38 29.82 -3.56 -7.26
N SER A 39 30.80 -4.45 -7.09
CA SER A 39 31.36 -5.22 -8.20
C SER A 39 30.35 -6.24 -8.74
N GLU A 40 29.62 -6.92 -7.85
CA GLU A 40 28.60 -7.90 -8.23
C GLU A 40 27.38 -7.24 -8.86
N SER A 41 26.97 -6.06 -8.38
CA SER A 41 25.83 -5.34 -8.98
C SER A 41 26.13 -4.91 -10.42
N ILE A 42 27.37 -4.50 -10.71
CA ILE A 42 27.83 -4.18 -12.06
C ILE A 42 27.83 -5.45 -12.94
N LYS A 43 28.35 -6.57 -12.43
CA LYS A 43 28.39 -7.85 -13.18
C LYS A 43 27.00 -8.37 -13.56
N VAL A 44 26.00 -8.15 -12.72
CA VAL A 44 24.60 -8.54 -12.99
C VAL A 44 23.87 -7.50 -13.86
N GLY A 45 24.51 -6.36 -14.16
CA GLY A 45 23.96 -5.33 -15.03
C GLY A 45 22.92 -4.44 -14.36
N TRP A 46 22.91 -4.36 -13.02
CA TRP A 46 22.01 -3.46 -12.30
C TRP A 46 22.50 -2.03 -12.40
N LYS A 47 21.93 -1.28 -13.36
CA LYS A 47 22.25 0.12 -13.63
C LYS A 47 21.36 1.11 -12.89
N CYS A 48 20.17 0.69 -12.46
CA CYS A 48 19.18 1.52 -11.79
C CYS A 48 18.33 0.70 -10.82
N ALA A 49 17.53 1.40 -10.00
CA ALA A 49 16.65 0.80 -8.99
C ALA A 49 15.64 -0.19 -9.59
N GLU A 50 15.03 0.16 -10.72
CA GLU A 50 14.02 -0.63 -11.41
C GLU A 50 14.58 -1.96 -11.92
N SER A 51 15.88 -2.03 -12.20
CA SER A 51 16.56 -3.24 -12.68
C SER A 51 16.75 -4.31 -11.59
N VAL A 52 16.68 -3.90 -10.31
CA VAL A 52 17.02 -4.75 -9.17
C VAL A 52 15.97 -5.84 -8.94
N GLU A 53 14.70 -5.50 -9.15
CA GLU A 53 13.53 -6.34 -8.97
C GLU A 53 13.43 -7.03 -7.59
N LEU A 54 12.44 -6.66 -6.77
CA LEU A 54 12.33 -7.13 -5.37
C LEU A 54 12.47 -8.65 -5.15
N HIS A 55 12.06 -9.47 -6.11
CA HIS A 55 12.17 -10.94 -6.01
C HIS A 55 13.59 -11.47 -6.31
N ARG A 56 14.37 -10.78 -7.14
CA ARG A 56 15.75 -11.18 -7.51
C ARG A 56 16.77 -10.83 -6.43
N ILE A 57 16.51 -9.76 -5.67
CA ILE A 57 17.36 -9.28 -4.57
C ILE A 57 17.71 -10.39 -3.59
N PHE A 58 16.72 -11.16 -3.15
CA PHE A 58 16.94 -12.16 -2.12
C PHE A 58 17.84 -13.29 -2.62
N ASN A 59 17.72 -13.67 -3.90
CA ASN A 59 18.60 -14.68 -4.49
C ASN A 59 20.01 -14.12 -4.69
N PHE A 60 20.13 -12.86 -5.12
CA PHE A 60 21.40 -12.17 -5.29
C PHE A 60 22.17 -12.06 -3.96
N LEU A 61 21.53 -11.53 -2.91
CA LEU A 61 22.15 -11.39 -1.59
C LEU A 61 22.47 -12.76 -0.97
N ALA A 62 21.62 -13.77 -1.15
CA ALA A 62 21.93 -15.13 -0.67
C ALA A 62 23.20 -15.71 -1.32
N LYS A 63 23.44 -15.41 -2.60
CA LYS A 63 24.62 -15.85 -3.36
C LYS A 63 25.90 -15.14 -2.94
N TYR A 64 25.83 -13.84 -2.67
CA TYR A 64 27.02 -13.00 -2.47
C TYR A 64 27.28 -12.55 -1.03
N GLN A 65 26.38 -12.86 -0.09
CA GLN A 65 26.54 -12.50 1.34
C GLN A 65 27.88 -12.97 1.94
N GLY A 66 28.45 -14.09 1.46
CA GLY A 66 29.72 -14.61 1.97
C GLY A 66 30.92 -13.71 1.67
N ASN A 67 30.80 -12.82 0.69
CA ASN A 67 31.84 -11.85 0.33
C ASN A 67 31.88 -10.64 1.27
N ILE A 68 30.88 -10.47 2.14
CA ILE A 68 30.75 -9.32 3.03
C ILE A 68 31.11 -9.77 4.44
N GLN A 69 32.14 -9.16 5.03
CA GLN A 69 32.56 -9.47 6.42
C GLN A 69 31.86 -8.59 7.47
N ASP A 70 31.15 -7.55 7.04
CA ASP A 70 30.55 -6.57 7.95
C ASP A 70 29.36 -7.14 8.73
N ARG A 71 29.44 -7.06 10.06
CA ARG A 71 28.39 -7.55 10.98
C ARG A 71 27.05 -6.83 10.79
N ARG A 72 27.05 -5.53 10.48
CA ARG A 72 25.82 -4.73 10.27
C ARG A 72 25.06 -5.25 9.06
N PHE A 73 25.77 -5.58 7.98
CA PHE A 73 25.15 -6.24 6.82
C PHE A 73 24.47 -7.55 7.23
N HIS A 74 25.17 -8.45 7.92
CA HIS A 74 24.62 -9.75 8.31
C HIS A 74 23.41 -9.64 9.24
N LEU A 75 23.43 -8.68 10.18
CA LEU A 75 22.29 -8.38 11.03
C LEU A 75 21.08 -7.88 10.23
N ALA A 76 21.28 -6.94 9.32
CA ALA A 76 20.24 -6.43 8.45
C ALA A 76 19.69 -7.55 7.56
N TRP A 77 20.57 -8.35 6.95
CA TRP A 77 20.20 -9.46 6.08
C TRP A 77 19.34 -10.51 6.79
N LYS A 78 19.77 -10.95 7.99
CA LYS A 78 19.01 -11.89 8.81
C LYS A 78 17.64 -11.35 9.20
N ALA A 79 17.52 -10.03 9.44
CA ALA A 79 16.24 -9.40 9.74
C ALA A 79 15.30 -9.40 8.52
N ILE A 80 15.79 -8.99 7.35
CA ILE A 80 14.96 -8.85 6.15
C ILE A 80 14.55 -10.19 5.54
N GLN A 81 15.31 -11.27 5.75
CA GLN A 81 14.94 -12.62 5.33
C GLN A 81 13.55 -13.04 5.80
N ARG A 82 13.18 -12.66 7.02
CA ARG A 82 11.86 -12.96 7.62
C ARG A 82 10.70 -12.30 6.87
N TRP A 83 10.99 -11.30 6.05
CA TRP A 83 10.00 -10.52 5.32
C TRP A 83 9.96 -10.84 3.82
N ARG A 84 10.84 -11.73 3.35
CA ARG A 84 10.98 -12.09 1.93
C ARG A 84 9.65 -12.31 1.22
N CYS A 85 8.78 -13.16 1.77
CA CYS A 85 7.47 -13.47 1.19
C CYS A 85 6.60 -12.21 1.00
N VAL A 86 6.54 -11.34 2.02
CA VAL A 86 5.74 -10.10 1.95
C VAL A 86 6.31 -9.15 0.89
N ILE A 87 7.62 -8.99 0.84
CA ILE A 87 8.30 -8.10 -0.11
C ILE A 87 8.13 -8.59 -1.56
N THR A 88 8.25 -9.89 -1.80
CA THR A 88 7.95 -10.48 -3.12
C THR A 88 6.48 -10.27 -3.50
N ASN A 89 5.56 -10.41 -2.54
CA ASN A 89 4.14 -10.20 -2.77
C ASN A 89 3.77 -8.73 -3.04
N ILE A 90 4.52 -7.76 -2.51
CA ILE A 90 4.33 -6.33 -2.84
C ILE A 90 4.52 -6.11 -4.35
N ARG A 91 5.64 -6.59 -4.89
CA ARG A 91 5.92 -6.48 -6.34
C ARG A 91 4.89 -7.22 -7.16
N HIS A 92 4.58 -8.47 -6.79
CA HIS A 92 3.60 -9.25 -7.53
C HIS A 92 2.22 -8.55 -7.56
N ALA A 93 1.77 -8.00 -6.43
CA ALA A 93 0.52 -7.25 -6.35
C ALA A 93 0.55 -5.95 -7.16
N ALA A 94 1.65 -5.20 -7.10
CA ALA A 94 1.82 -3.95 -7.84
C ALA A 94 1.83 -4.18 -9.36
N VAL A 95 2.63 -5.13 -9.85
CA VAL A 95 2.83 -5.42 -11.27
C VAL A 95 1.57 -6.01 -11.91
N HIS A 96 0.95 -7.00 -11.27
CA HIS A 96 -0.23 -7.68 -11.81
C HIS A 96 -1.55 -7.05 -11.37
N ARG A 97 -1.50 -5.88 -10.70
CA ARG A 97 -2.67 -5.13 -10.22
C ARG A 97 -3.64 -5.99 -9.42
N ILE A 98 -3.09 -6.82 -8.54
CA ILE A 98 -3.89 -7.77 -7.75
C ILE A 98 -4.49 -7.00 -6.58
N GLU A 99 -5.81 -7.04 -6.48
CA GLU A 99 -6.55 -6.46 -5.36
C GLU A 99 -6.11 -7.12 -4.03
N LYS A 100 -5.94 -6.29 -3.01
CA LYS A 100 -5.58 -6.70 -1.66
C LYS A 100 -6.59 -6.14 -0.68
N GLY A 101 -6.94 -6.96 0.30
CA GLY A 101 -7.66 -6.49 1.47
C GLY A 101 -6.86 -5.40 2.19
N ARG A 102 -7.59 -4.46 2.78
CA ARG A 102 -7.07 -3.34 3.57
C ARG A 102 -5.96 -3.76 4.54
N ASP A 103 -6.20 -4.80 5.34
CA ASP A 103 -5.24 -5.27 6.36
C ASP A 103 -3.95 -5.80 5.73
N THR A 104 -4.07 -6.44 4.58
CA THR A 104 -2.92 -6.94 3.83
C THR A 104 -2.08 -5.78 3.30
N LEU A 105 -2.72 -4.72 2.77
CA LEU A 105 -2.02 -3.53 2.30
C LEU A 105 -1.32 -2.77 3.43
N LEU A 106 -1.99 -2.59 4.58
CA LEU A 106 -1.40 -1.98 5.77
C LEU A 106 -0.21 -2.79 6.30
N ARG A 107 -0.32 -4.12 6.32
CA ARG A 107 0.78 -5.02 6.67
C ARG A 107 1.94 -4.88 5.69
N MET A 108 1.68 -4.83 4.39
CA MET A 108 2.71 -4.62 3.36
C MET A 108 3.47 -3.32 3.60
N ASN A 109 2.77 -2.20 3.84
CA ASN A 109 3.41 -0.92 4.14
C ASN A 109 4.23 -0.97 5.45
N HIS A 110 3.70 -1.59 6.50
CA HIS A 110 4.41 -1.75 7.77
C HIS A 110 5.71 -2.54 7.62
N ILE A 111 5.68 -3.62 6.84
CA ILE A 111 6.87 -4.41 6.55
C ILE A 111 7.86 -3.62 5.69
N ALA A 112 7.38 -2.81 4.73
CA ALA A 112 8.22 -1.91 3.96
C ALA A 112 8.96 -0.90 4.85
N ILE A 113 8.27 -0.27 5.82
CA ILE A 113 8.88 0.63 6.81
C ILE A 113 9.98 -0.09 7.59
N LYS A 114 9.68 -1.27 8.13
CA LYS A 114 10.66 -2.06 8.89
C LYS A 114 11.87 -2.42 8.04
N LEU A 115 11.65 -2.80 6.79
CA LEU A 115 12.73 -3.13 5.86
C LEU A 115 13.64 -1.93 5.62
N VAL A 116 13.08 -0.79 5.23
CA VAL A 116 13.86 0.43 4.96
C VAL A 116 14.63 0.87 6.20
N ARG A 117 14.02 0.77 7.39
CA ARG A 117 14.73 1.03 8.65
C ARG A 117 15.93 0.12 8.87
N CYS A 118 15.83 -1.16 8.50
CA CYS A 118 16.93 -2.12 8.63
C CYS A 118 18.07 -1.86 7.64
N ILE A 119 17.77 -1.46 6.40
CA ILE A 119 18.80 -1.34 5.35
C ILE A 119 19.35 0.08 5.18
N ALA A 120 18.55 1.11 5.47
CA ALA A 120 18.85 2.51 5.16
C ALA A 120 18.67 3.46 6.37
N GLY A 121 18.12 2.97 7.48
CA GLY A 121 17.98 3.74 8.72
C GLY A 121 16.63 4.45 8.90
N PHE A 122 16.50 5.21 9.99
CA PHE A 122 15.22 5.79 10.40
C PHE A 122 14.71 6.87 9.45
N GLU A 123 15.59 7.76 8.99
CA GLU A 123 15.25 8.90 8.14
C GLU A 123 14.62 8.44 6.82
N MET A 124 15.21 7.44 6.17
CA MET A 124 14.75 6.95 4.86
C MET A 124 13.37 6.26 4.89
N SER A 125 12.83 5.99 6.09
CA SER A 125 11.49 5.44 6.25
C SER A 125 10.42 6.48 6.59
N HIS A 126 10.78 7.77 6.67
CA HIS A 126 9.85 8.85 7.02
C HIS A 126 8.63 8.90 6.08
N SER A 127 8.84 8.94 4.77
CA SER A 127 7.75 9.02 3.78
C SER A 127 6.80 7.81 3.86
N LEU A 128 7.32 6.60 4.07
CA LEU A 128 6.48 5.40 4.26
C LEU A 128 5.68 5.44 5.57
N ARG A 129 6.26 5.99 6.66
CA ARG A 129 5.53 6.20 7.92
C ARG A 129 4.44 7.26 7.78
N GLY A 130 4.73 8.35 7.07
CA GLY A 130 3.72 9.37 6.77
C GLY A 130 2.59 8.80 5.93
N LEU A 131 2.91 8.00 4.90
CA LEU A 131 1.93 7.24 4.13
C LEU A 131 1.09 6.35 5.05
N GLN A 132 1.70 5.64 5.99
CA GLN A 132 0.98 4.82 6.96
C GLN A 132 -0.03 5.65 7.78
N LYS A 133 0.36 6.83 8.26
CA LYS A 133 -0.53 7.72 9.02
C LYS A 133 -1.69 8.23 8.16
N VAL A 134 -1.41 8.64 6.92
CA VAL A 134 -2.43 9.07 5.95
C VAL A 134 -3.44 7.95 5.72
N LEU A 135 -2.96 6.72 5.47
CA LEU A 135 -3.84 5.57 5.25
C LEU A 135 -4.73 5.29 6.46
N HIS A 136 -4.19 5.25 7.67
CA HIS A 136 -5.01 5.01 8.87
C HIS A 136 -6.08 6.09 9.07
N LYS A 137 -5.72 7.36 8.91
CA LYS A 137 -6.66 8.49 9.05
C LYS A 137 -7.80 8.36 8.03
N LYS A 138 -7.47 8.03 6.78
CA LYS A 138 -8.45 7.99 5.69
C LYS A 138 -9.31 6.73 5.69
N ILE A 139 -8.73 5.60 6.07
CA ILE A 139 -9.48 4.37 6.36
C ILE A 139 -10.50 4.62 7.47
N SER A 140 -10.09 5.28 8.57
CA SER A 140 -11.02 5.62 9.65
C SER A 140 -12.15 6.53 9.19
N SER A 141 -11.87 7.50 8.32
CA SER A 141 -12.88 8.38 7.73
C SER A 141 -13.86 7.60 6.83
N LEU A 142 -13.34 6.68 6.01
CA LEU A 142 -14.15 5.81 5.14
C LEU A 142 -15.06 4.89 5.97
N ASP A 143 -14.56 4.33 7.06
CA ASP A 143 -15.36 3.47 7.95
C ASP A 143 -16.50 4.25 8.63
N GLN A 144 -16.22 5.47 9.10
CA GLN A 144 -17.23 6.35 9.68
C GLN A 144 -18.33 6.68 8.66
N LEU A 145 -17.94 7.01 7.42
CA LEU A 145 -18.88 7.28 6.34
C LEU A 145 -19.74 6.06 6.02
N ASN A 146 -19.11 4.90 5.81
CA ASN A 146 -19.80 3.65 5.49
C ASN A 146 -20.77 3.26 6.60
N THR A 147 -20.39 3.44 7.86
CA THR A 147 -21.27 3.18 9.01
C THR A 147 -22.46 4.13 9.02
N ARG A 148 -22.25 5.43 8.74
CA ARG A 148 -23.33 6.42 8.66
C ARG A 148 -24.29 6.12 7.50
N LEU A 149 -23.75 5.80 6.32
CA LEU A 149 -24.54 5.47 5.14
C LEU A 149 -25.37 4.20 5.36
N ARG A 150 -24.80 3.15 5.97
CA ARG A 150 -25.54 1.93 6.36
C ARG A 150 -26.70 2.27 7.30
N ARG A 151 -26.45 3.00 8.39
CA ARG A 151 -27.51 3.40 9.34
C ARG A 151 -28.62 4.20 8.68
N ASN A 152 -28.25 5.15 7.81
CA ASN A 152 -29.24 5.96 7.09
C ASN A 152 -30.07 5.10 6.13
N LEU A 153 -29.45 4.16 5.42
CA LEU A 153 -30.17 3.22 4.55
C LEU A 153 -31.13 2.34 5.36
N ASP A 154 -30.69 1.78 6.49
CA ASP A 154 -31.52 0.94 7.35
C ASP A 154 -32.74 1.72 7.90
N GLN A 155 -32.52 2.97 8.35
CA GLN A 155 -33.61 3.86 8.79
C GLN A 155 -34.60 4.17 7.68
N GLN A 156 -34.10 4.44 6.46
CA GLN A 156 -34.98 4.73 5.33
C GLN A 156 -35.78 3.50 4.89
N LEU A 157 -35.19 2.29 4.94
CA LEU A 157 -35.90 1.05 4.65
C LEU A 157 -37.04 0.81 5.66
N LEU A 158 -36.77 0.98 6.96
CA LEU A 158 -37.79 0.89 8.02
C LEU A 158 -38.96 1.87 7.80
N LEU A 159 -38.67 3.12 7.41
CA LEU A 159 -39.70 4.12 7.12
C LEU A 159 -40.51 3.77 5.87
N CYS A 160 -39.88 3.17 4.88
CA CYS A 160 -40.55 2.74 3.65
C CYS A 160 -41.59 1.65 3.95
N ASP A 161 -41.32 0.70 4.84
CA ASP A 161 -42.27 -0.34 5.25
C ASP A 161 -43.57 0.22 5.89
N THR A 162 -43.51 1.46 6.41
CA THR A 162 -44.66 2.13 7.05
C THR A 162 -45.47 3.06 6.13
N CYS A 163 -44.97 3.41 4.93
CA CYS A 163 -45.65 4.34 4.01
C CYS A 163 -45.48 3.91 2.53
N PRO A 164 -46.44 3.15 1.96
CA PRO A 164 -46.28 2.49 0.66
C PRO A 164 -46.25 3.40 -0.58
N LYS A 165 -46.77 4.63 -0.48
CA LYS A 165 -47.10 5.47 -1.64
C LYS A 165 -45.89 6.01 -2.41
N ASP A 166 -44.71 6.06 -1.78
CA ASP A 166 -43.44 6.52 -2.39
C ASP A 166 -42.35 5.43 -2.43
N HIS A 167 -42.71 4.20 -2.06
CA HIS A 167 -41.77 3.11 -1.74
C HIS A 167 -40.90 2.74 -2.95
N GLU A 168 -41.51 2.61 -4.13
CA GLU A 168 -40.81 2.17 -5.35
C GLU A 168 -39.83 3.23 -5.90
N LYS A 169 -40.18 4.52 -5.80
CA LYS A 169 -39.28 5.62 -6.20
C LYS A 169 -38.09 5.73 -5.25
N ARG A 170 -38.29 5.58 -3.94
CA ARG A 170 -37.22 5.65 -2.93
C ARG A 170 -36.26 4.47 -3.01
N LEU A 171 -36.75 3.25 -3.24
CA LEU A 171 -35.93 2.05 -3.46
C LEU A 171 -34.99 2.19 -4.67
N LYS A 172 -35.40 2.90 -5.71
CA LYS A 172 -34.56 3.17 -6.89
C LYS A 172 -33.51 4.26 -6.63
N LEU A 173 -33.90 5.36 -5.96
CA LEU A 173 -33.03 6.55 -5.80
C LEU A 173 -32.02 6.45 -4.66
N LEU A 174 -32.35 5.74 -3.57
CA LEU A 174 -31.48 5.64 -2.39
C LEU A 174 -30.16 4.91 -2.66
N PRO A 175 -30.13 3.74 -3.34
CA PRO A 175 -28.89 3.08 -3.69
C PRO A 175 -28.01 3.94 -4.59
N GLU A 176 -28.59 4.64 -5.56
CA GLU A 176 -27.84 5.53 -6.44
C GLU A 176 -27.23 6.72 -5.69
N ALA A 177 -27.98 7.35 -4.78
CA ALA A 177 -27.47 8.44 -3.96
C ALA A 177 -26.34 7.97 -3.03
N ALA A 178 -26.48 6.78 -2.43
CA ALA A 178 -25.44 6.16 -1.61
C ALA A 178 -24.18 5.87 -2.44
N ASN A 179 -24.34 5.32 -3.64
CA ASN A 179 -23.23 5.05 -4.56
C ASN A 179 -22.50 6.34 -4.97
N ARG A 180 -23.24 7.43 -5.30
CA ARG A 180 -22.63 8.72 -5.64
C ARG A 180 -21.81 9.31 -4.49
N LEU A 181 -22.34 9.25 -3.27
CA LEU A 181 -21.62 9.72 -2.07
C LEU A 181 -20.38 8.89 -1.78
N GLN A 182 -20.48 7.56 -1.93
CA GLN A 182 -19.35 6.67 -1.75
C GLN A 182 -18.28 6.97 -2.80
N GLN A 183 -18.63 7.03 -4.07
CA GLN A 183 -17.70 7.33 -5.16
C GLN A 183 -17.00 8.68 -4.98
N SER A 184 -17.74 9.72 -4.60
CA SER A 184 -17.14 11.03 -4.28
C SER A 184 -16.13 10.95 -3.15
N HIS A 185 -16.38 10.15 -2.10
CA HIS A 185 -15.44 9.97 -1.00
C HIS A 185 -14.21 9.15 -1.41
N GLU A 186 -14.40 8.14 -2.26
CA GLU A 186 -13.29 7.38 -2.85
C GLU A 186 -12.39 8.25 -3.73
N ASP A 187 -12.99 9.13 -4.54
CA ASP A 187 -12.23 10.08 -5.37
C ASP A 187 -11.40 11.04 -4.51
N ILE A 188 -11.97 11.56 -3.42
CA ILE A 188 -11.26 12.37 -2.42
C ILE A 188 -10.12 11.55 -1.80
N PHE A 189 -10.38 10.31 -1.39
CA PHE A 189 -9.36 9.40 -0.84
C PHE A 189 -8.20 9.22 -1.81
N ILE A 190 -8.49 8.94 -3.08
CA ILE A 190 -7.50 8.72 -4.13
C ILE A 190 -6.68 10.01 -4.36
N ALA A 191 -7.34 11.16 -4.45
CA ALA A 191 -6.68 12.44 -4.68
C ALA A 191 -5.69 12.79 -3.55
N GLU A 192 -6.10 12.62 -2.30
CA GLU A 192 -5.24 12.93 -1.16
C GLU A 192 -4.07 11.96 -1.01
N VAL A 193 -4.30 10.66 -1.24
CA VAL A 193 -3.20 9.67 -1.24
C VAL A 193 -2.22 9.96 -2.36
N SER A 194 -2.71 10.30 -3.55
CA SER A 194 -1.87 10.67 -4.69
C SER A 194 -1.09 11.95 -4.41
N ASN A 195 -1.72 12.95 -3.81
CA ASN A 195 -1.08 14.21 -3.42
C ASN A 195 0.05 13.95 -2.43
N TYR A 196 -0.19 13.17 -1.37
CA TYR A 196 0.85 12.82 -0.41
C TYR A 196 2.03 12.10 -1.08
N ILE A 197 1.75 11.16 -1.99
CA ILE A 197 2.80 10.44 -2.72
C ILE A 197 3.61 11.39 -3.61
N GLY A 198 2.95 12.28 -4.37
CA GLY A 198 3.63 13.27 -5.21
C GLY A 198 4.51 14.21 -4.40
N THR A 199 4.02 14.70 -3.26
CA THR A 199 4.82 15.62 -2.41
C THR A 199 6.01 14.94 -1.75
N GLU A 200 5.86 13.70 -1.29
CA GLU A 200 6.84 13.08 -0.37
C GLU A 200 7.75 12.03 -1.02
N PHE A 201 7.41 11.55 -2.22
CA PHE A 201 8.19 10.53 -2.93
C PHE A 201 8.68 10.97 -4.31
N GLU A 202 8.13 12.04 -4.91
CA GLU A 202 8.61 12.58 -6.19
C GLU A 202 9.49 13.83 -6.03
N SER A 203 9.56 14.40 -4.82
CA SER A 203 10.43 15.54 -4.48
C SER A 203 11.81 15.11 -3.93
N SER A 204 12.21 13.85 -4.13
CA SER A 204 13.46 13.25 -3.59
C SER A 204 14.27 12.55 -4.68
#